data_AF-A0A9D8MUP9-F1
#
_entry.id   AF-A0A9D8MUP9-F1
#
_cell.length_a   1.000
_cell.length_b   1.000
_cell.length_c   1.000
_cell.angle_alpha   90.00
_cell.angle_beta   90.00
_cell.angle_gamma   90.00
#
_symmetry.space_group_name_H-M   'P 1'
#
loop_
_entity.id
_entity.type
_entity.pdbx_description
1 polymer ?
#
loop_
_entity_poly.entity_id
_entity_poly.type
_entity_poly.pdbx_seq_one_letter_code
_entity_poly.pdbx_strand_id
1 'polypeptide(L)'
;LQYREMLTQQQWRILIAVAKEDEVEKITSAEFLMKYKIGSATNSRRAVESLVNKELVLENAGLEKKTYQIYNVFFSRWLAKQY
;
A
#
# COMPACT_ATOMS: atom_id res chain seq x y z
N LEU A 1 16.95 1.00 -3.44
CA LEU A 1 16.57 2.38 -3.85
C LEU A 1 15.89 2.47 -5.22
N GLN A 2 16.11 1.52 -6.15
CA GLN A 2 15.46 1.49 -7.48
C GLN A 2 13.92 1.57 -7.46
N TYR A 3 13.25 0.94 -6.50
CA TYR A 3 11.78 0.95 -6.44
C TYR A 3 11.16 2.34 -6.32
N ARG A 4 11.82 3.29 -5.63
CA ARG A 4 11.28 4.64 -5.47
C ARG A 4 11.21 5.40 -6.80
N GLU A 5 12.16 5.14 -7.70
CA GLU A 5 12.23 5.79 -9.03
C GLU A 5 11.15 5.25 -10.00
N MET A 6 10.64 4.02 -9.75
CA MET A 6 9.64 3.36 -10.60
C MET A 6 8.19 3.52 -10.09
N LEU A 7 8.00 4.28 -9.01
CA LEU A 7 6.72 4.48 -8.35
C LEU A 7 6.35 5.95 -8.35
N THR A 8 5.08 6.24 -8.59
CA THR A 8 4.57 7.59 -8.38
C THR A 8 4.63 7.94 -6.89
N GLN A 9 4.66 9.23 -6.56
CA GLN A 9 4.56 9.72 -5.17
C GLN A 9 3.39 9.08 -4.42
N GLN A 10 2.24 8.89 -5.09
CA GLN A 10 1.07 8.27 -4.48
C GLN A 10 1.28 6.76 -4.23
N GLN A 11 1.83 6.03 -5.19
CA GLN A 11 2.16 4.61 -5.01
C GLN A 11 3.16 4.41 -3.87
N TRP A 12 4.17 5.26 -3.78
CA TRP A 12 5.17 5.22 -2.70
C TRP A 12 4.54 5.46 -1.32
N ARG A 13 3.64 6.45 -1.21
CA ARG A 13 2.91 6.72 0.05
C ARG A 13 2.04 5.55 0.48
N ILE A 14 1.30 4.95 -0.46
CA ILE A 14 0.48 3.77 -0.18
C ILE A 14 1.35 2.62 0.30
N LEU A 15 2.50 2.38 -0.35
CA LEU A 15 3.41 1.32 0.03
C LEU A 15 3.95 1.51 1.46
N ILE A 16 4.39 2.71 1.81
CA ILE A 16 4.80 3.02 3.19
C ILE A 16 3.64 2.87 4.18
N ALA A 17 2.44 3.33 3.81
CA ALA A 17 1.25 3.22 4.66
C ALA A 17 0.92 1.76 4.98
N VAL A 18 0.93 0.88 3.98
CA VAL A 18 0.70 -0.56 4.17
C VAL A 18 1.82 -1.17 5.02
N ALA A 19 3.08 -0.77 4.84
CA ALA A 19 4.18 -1.23 5.70
C ALA A 19 3.97 -0.86 7.19
N LYS A 20 3.42 0.32 7.46
CA LYS A 20 3.21 0.84 8.83
C LYS A 20 2.03 0.21 9.55
N GLU A 21 0.99 -0.16 8.81
CA GLU A 21 -0.19 -0.83 9.37
C GLU A 21 -0.03 -2.36 9.42
N ASP A 22 1.03 -2.91 8.81
CA ASP A 22 1.28 -4.34 8.56
C ASP A 22 0.26 -4.98 7.58
N GLU A 23 -1.03 -4.79 7.85
CA GLU A 23 -2.16 -5.22 7.04
C GLU A 23 -3.28 -4.17 7.01
N VAL A 24 -3.88 -3.94 5.85
CA VAL A 24 -4.94 -2.93 5.65
C VAL A 24 -6.18 -3.55 5.01
N GLU A 25 -7.33 -3.52 5.69
CA GLU A 25 -8.62 -3.94 5.11
C GLU A 25 -9.22 -2.85 4.20
N LYS A 26 -9.30 -1.61 4.70
CA LYS A 26 -10.03 -0.52 4.05
C LYS A 26 -9.08 0.50 3.40
N ILE A 27 -8.27 0.04 2.45
CA ILE A 27 -7.21 0.83 1.79
C ILE A 27 -7.70 2.08 1.04
N THR A 28 -9.00 2.16 0.73
CA THR A 28 -9.63 3.33 0.10
C THR A 28 -10.58 4.10 1.04
N SER A 29 -10.58 3.81 2.34
CA SER A 29 -11.40 4.55 3.31
C SER A 29 -10.91 5.99 3.46
N ALA A 30 -11.84 6.92 3.72
CA ALA A 30 -11.49 8.32 3.95
C ALA A 30 -10.50 8.46 5.12
N GLU A 31 -10.67 7.70 6.19
CA GLU A 31 -9.77 7.67 7.35
C GLU A 31 -8.34 7.30 6.95
N PHE A 32 -8.15 6.18 6.25
CA PHE A 32 -6.83 5.74 5.79
C PHE A 32 -6.17 6.76 4.84
N LEU A 33 -6.95 7.25 3.86
CA LEU A 33 -6.46 8.22 2.88
C LEU A 33 -6.04 9.54 3.54
N MET A 34 -6.80 10.01 4.53
CA MET A 34 -6.45 11.22 5.30
C MET A 34 -5.23 11.00 6.19
N LYS A 35 -5.16 9.87 6.93
CA LYS A 35 -4.04 9.52 7.82
C LYS A 35 -2.69 9.57 7.08
N TYR A 36 -2.65 9.05 5.85
CA TYR A 36 -1.44 8.94 5.04
C TYR A 36 -1.30 9.99 3.94
N LYS A 37 -2.21 10.97 3.88
CA LYS A 37 -2.23 12.03 2.85
C LYS A 37 -2.16 11.44 1.43
N ILE A 38 -2.91 10.37 1.22
CA ILE A 38 -3.12 9.72 -0.06
C ILE A 38 -4.30 10.43 -0.72
N GLY A 39 -4.22 10.68 -2.03
CA GLY A 39 -5.22 11.45 -2.77
C GLY A 39 -6.62 10.79 -2.80
N SER A 40 -7.44 11.20 -3.77
CA SER A 40 -8.82 10.71 -3.90
C SER A 40 -8.91 9.18 -3.98
N ALA A 41 -10.03 8.61 -3.49
CA ALA A 41 -10.25 7.16 -3.47
C ALA A 41 -10.09 6.49 -4.84
N THR A 42 -10.54 7.15 -5.91
CA THR A 42 -10.41 6.64 -7.29
C THR A 42 -8.95 6.51 -7.73
N ASN A 43 -8.12 7.52 -7.45
CA ASN A 43 -6.69 7.47 -7.79
C ASN A 43 -5.96 6.47 -6.91
N SER A 44 -6.35 6.36 -5.64
CA SER A 44 -5.77 5.40 -4.70
C SER A 44 -6.04 3.96 -5.11
N ARG A 45 -7.26 3.64 -5.58
CA ARG A 45 -7.58 2.30 -6.10
C ARG A 45 -6.67 1.90 -7.26
N ARG A 46 -6.53 2.77 -8.27
CA ARG A 46 -5.63 2.52 -9.42
C ARG A 46 -4.16 2.37 -9.00
N ALA A 47 -3.73 3.14 -8.00
CA ALA A 47 -2.39 3.04 -7.47
C ALA A 47 -2.16 1.70 -6.73
N VAL A 48 -3.13 1.23 -5.95
CA VAL A 48 -3.10 -0.08 -5.28
C VAL A 48 -3.07 -1.20 -6.32
N GLU A 49 -3.95 -1.19 -7.32
CA GLU A 49 -3.96 -2.18 -8.41
C GLU A 49 -2.60 -2.24 -9.12
N SER A 50 -1.98 -1.09 -9.39
CA SER A 50 -0.65 -1.05 -9.97
C SER A 50 0.44 -1.61 -9.05
N LEU A 51 0.32 -1.48 -7.72
CA LEU A 51 1.27 -2.05 -6.77
C LEU A 51 1.09 -3.56 -6.65
N VAL A 52 -0.15 -4.06 -6.74
CA VAL A 52 -0.47 -5.48 -6.79
C VAL A 52 0.09 -6.12 -8.06
N ASN A 53 -0.13 -5.49 -9.22
CA ASN A 53 0.43 -5.96 -10.50
C ASN A 53 1.97 -5.95 -10.54
N LYS A 54 2.61 -5.14 -9.70
CA LYS A 54 4.07 -5.08 -9.53
C LYS A 54 4.60 -6.04 -8.46
N GLU A 55 3.72 -6.87 -7.86
CA GLU A 55 4.04 -7.79 -6.77
C GLU A 55 4.66 -7.10 -5.53
N LEU A 56 4.38 -5.80 -5.34
CA LEU A 56 4.83 -5.04 -4.17
C LEU A 56 3.82 -5.10 -3.03
N VAL A 57 2.55 -5.19 -3.36
CA VAL A 57 1.44 -5.38 -2.43
C VAL A 57 0.76 -6.70 -2.76
N LEU A 58 0.55 -7.52 -1.75
CA LEU A 58 -0.26 -8.72 -1.83
C LEU A 58 -1.69 -8.36 -1.44
N GLU A 59 -2.61 -8.71 -2.33
CA GLU A 59 -4.04 -8.62 -2.11
C GLU A 59 -4.56 -9.99 -1.66
N ASN A 60 -5.03 -10.09 -0.42
CA ASN A 60 -5.68 -11.31 0.08
C ASN A 60 -7.20 -11.12 0.00
N ALA A 61 -7.86 -11.92 -0.84
CA ALA A 61 -9.32 -12.04 -0.82
C ALA A 61 -9.70 -13.13 0.19
N GLY A 62 -9.88 -12.74 1.46
CA GLY A 62 -10.46 -13.62 2.47
C GLY A 62 -11.95 -13.87 2.22
N LEU A 63 -12.54 -14.82 2.94
CA LEU A 63 -13.95 -15.21 2.80
C LEU A 63 -14.92 -14.05 3.09
N GLU A 64 -14.55 -13.14 4.00
CA GLU A 64 -15.40 -12.00 4.40
C GLU A 64 -14.81 -10.65 4.04
N LYS A 65 -13.48 -10.54 3.93
CA LYS A 65 -12.79 -9.26 3.78
C LYS A 65 -11.57 -9.36 2.89
N LYS A 66 -11.34 -8.25 2.19
CA LYS A 66 -10.18 -8.02 1.36
C LYS A 66 -9.12 -7.30 2.18
N THR A 67 -7.92 -7.85 2.27
CA THR A 67 -6.78 -7.21 2.95
C THR A 67 -5.62 -6.99 2.01
N TYR A 68 -4.80 -5.99 2.35
CA TYR A 68 -3.61 -5.62 1.61
C TYR A 68 -2.42 -5.58 2.55
N GLN A 69 -1.35 -6.27 2.18
CA GLN A 69 -0.09 -6.30 2.92
C GLN A 69 1.08 -6.22 1.93
N ILE A 70 2.29 -5.90 2.38
CA ILE A 70 3.46 -5.95 1.49
C ILE A 70 3.86 -7.41 1.26
N TYR A 71 4.07 -7.78 -0.01
CA TYR A 71 4.35 -9.16 -0.40
C TYR A 71 5.60 -9.72 0.29
N ASN A 72 6.68 -8.93 0.35
CA ASN A 72 7.94 -9.34 0.96
C ASN A 72 8.07 -8.81 2.40
N VAL A 73 8.11 -9.72 3.38
CA VAL A 73 8.18 -9.40 4.81
C VAL A 73 9.43 -8.57 5.18
N PHE A 74 10.59 -8.87 4.59
CA PHE A 74 11.81 -8.09 4.84
C PHE A 74 11.70 -6.68 4.29
N PHE A 75 11.12 -6.53 3.10
CA PHE A 75 10.89 -5.22 2.50
C PHE A 75 9.87 -4.41 3.31
N SER A 76 8.80 -5.05 3.80
CA SER A 76 7.82 -4.44 4.69
C SER A 76 8.48 -3.87 5.95
N ARG A 77 9.23 -4.72 6.67
CA ARG A 77 9.94 -4.33 7.91
C ARG A 77 10.97 -3.24 7.67
N TRP A 78 11.66 -3.29 6.53
CA TRP A 78 12.60 -2.24 6.16
C TRP A 78 11.89 -0.91 5.91
N LEU A 79 10.80 -0.90 5.15
CA LEU A 79 10.01 0.32 4.89
C LEU A 79 9.45 0.92 6.19
N ALA A 80 8.85 0.10 7.05
CA ALA A 80 8.26 0.55 8.31
C ALA A 80 9.31 1.12 9.29
N LYS A 81 10.56 0.66 9.21
CA LYS A 81 11.66 1.17 10.05
C LYS A 81 12.31 2.44 9.50
N GLN A 82 12.36 2.60 8.18
CA GLN A 82 13.08 3.70 7.53
C GLN A 82 12.24 4.95 7.27
N TYR A 83 10.90 4.82 7.20
CA TYR A 83 9.97 5.89 6.81
C TYR A 83 8.84 6.03 7.82
#